data_AF-A0A7W4G0C4-F1
#
_entry.id   AF-A0A7W4G0C4-F1
#
_cell.length_a   1.000
_cell.length_b   1.000
_cell.length_c   1.000
_cell.angle_alpha   90.00
_cell.angle_beta   90.00
_cell.angle_gamma   90.00
#
_symmetry.space_group_name_H-M   'P 1'
#
loop_
_entity.id
_entity.type
_entity.pdbx_description
1 polymer ?
#
loop_
_entity_poly.entity_id
_entity_poly.type
_entity_poly.pdbx_seq_one_letter_code
_entity_poly.pdbx_strand_id
1 'polypeptide(L)'
;MKLLTSQITRMVALLHNKGFFHIYLYAGLSPSGCDWRYIIGHTKDGQWPTNDLITYGSINSSSKLTWSEKNTTEDLCNDFINYIKLEKYSLTKEQLRYIDWYSTVVNSLAEDEAVIFYADYQASHQHLLNNAPGFVKK
;
A
#
# COMPACT_ATOMS: atom_id res chain seq x y z
N MET A 1 -5.93 -19.75 -2.03
CA MET A 1 -4.60 -19.09 -2.12
C MET A 1 -4.88 -17.61 -2.30
N LYS A 2 -4.39 -16.74 -1.40
CA LYS A 2 -4.73 -15.31 -1.44
C LYS A 2 -4.00 -14.62 -2.59
N LEU A 3 -4.63 -13.62 -3.20
CA LEU A 3 -4.04 -12.87 -4.31
C LEU A 3 -2.89 -11.99 -3.81
N LEU A 4 -1.76 -11.97 -4.53
CA LEU A 4 -0.58 -11.19 -4.15
C LEU A 4 -0.89 -9.70 -3.90
N THR A 5 -1.81 -9.12 -4.67
CA THR A 5 -2.30 -7.74 -4.52
C THR A 5 -2.96 -7.50 -3.16
N SER A 6 -3.82 -8.43 -2.72
CA SER A 6 -4.46 -8.40 -1.40
C SER A 6 -3.45 -8.55 -0.26
N GLN A 7 -2.39 -9.34 -0.49
CA GLN A 7 -1.33 -9.57 0.48
C GLN A 7 -0.47 -8.32 0.64
N ILE A 8 -0.08 -7.63 -0.44
CA ILE A 8 0.64 -6.36 -0.38
C ILE A 8 -0.20 -5.29 0.34
N THR A 9 -1.51 -5.22 0.04
CA THR A 9 -2.44 -4.30 0.72
C THR A 9 -2.40 -4.49 2.24
N ARG A 10 -2.51 -5.74 2.70
CA ARG A 10 -2.49 -6.08 4.14
C ARG A 10 -1.11 -5.98 4.76
N MET A 11 -0.05 -6.26 4.00
CA MET A 11 1.33 -6.14 4.44
C MET A 11 1.63 -4.71 4.91
N VAL A 12 1.13 -3.69 4.21
CA VAL A 12 1.34 -2.29 4.62
C VAL A 12 0.67 -1.97 5.95
N ALA A 13 -0.53 -2.50 6.22
CA ALA A 13 -1.17 -2.36 7.53
C ALA A 13 -0.38 -3.11 8.62
N LEU A 14 0.18 -4.28 8.30
CA LEU A 14 1.05 -5.02 9.22
C LEU A 14 2.36 -4.28 9.51
N LEU A 15 2.93 -3.58 8.53
CA LEU A 15 4.10 -2.72 8.72
C LEU A 15 3.81 -1.60 9.73
N HIS A 16 2.62 -0.98 9.65
CA HIS A 16 2.20 0.02 10.64
C HIS A 16 2.15 -0.57 12.05
N ASN A 17 1.55 -1.75 12.23
CA ASN A 17 1.48 -2.43 13.52
C ASN A 17 2.87 -2.80 14.09
N LYS A 18 3.89 -2.96 13.23
CA LYS A 18 5.28 -3.23 13.62
C LYS A 18 6.11 -1.96 13.92
N GLY A 19 5.53 -0.78 13.73
CA GLY A 19 6.18 0.51 14.00
C GLY A 19 6.72 1.25 12.78
N PHE A 20 6.43 0.79 11.56
CA PHE A 20 6.86 1.45 10.33
C PHE A 20 5.80 2.44 9.85
N PHE A 21 5.59 3.50 10.64
CA PHE A 21 4.46 4.45 10.51
C PHE A 21 4.52 5.39 9.30
N HIS A 22 5.65 5.40 8.60
CA HIS A 22 5.99 6.32 7.54
C HIS A 22 5.84 5.68 6.15
N ILE A 23 5.20 4.51 6.09
CA ILE A 23 4.98 3.72 4.88
C ILE A 23 3.56 3.93 4.38
N TYR A 24 3.40 4.23 3.09
CA TYR A 24 2.12 4.53 2.47
C TYR A 24 1.95 3.72 1.19
N LEU A 25 0.72 3.26 0.91
CA LEU A 25 0.39 2.51 -0.31
C LEU A 25 -0.54 3.32 -1.21
N TYR A 26 -0.10 3.62 -2.43
CA TYR A 26 -0.94 4.13 -3.51
C TYR A 26 -1.06 3.09 -4.61
N ALA A 27 -2.27 2.61 -4.89
CA ALA A 27 -2.47 1.54 -5.84
C ALA A 27 -3.74 1.69 -6.67
N GLY A 28 -3.74 1.08 -7.84
CA GLY A 28 -4.80 1.20 -8.82
C GLY A 28 -4.70 0.16 -9.92
N LEU A 29 -5.53 0.30 -10.95
CA LEU A 29 -5.48 -0.55 -12.13
C LEU A 29 -4.83 0.17 -13.31
N SER A 30 -4.16 -0.59 -14.16
CA SER A 30 -3.67 -0.12 -15.45
C SER A 30 -4.84 0.27 -16.39
N PRO A 31 -4.58 1.06 -17.45
CA PRO A 31 -5.59 1.40 -18.46
C PRO A 31 -6.33 0.21 -19.05
N SER A 32 -5.62 -0.91 -19.26
CA SER A 32 -6.19 -2.15 -19.78
C SER A 32 -6.96 -2.97 -18.73
N GLY A 33 -6.89 -2.59 -17.45
CA GLY A 33 -7.42 -3.35 -16.33
C GLY A 33 -6.66 -4.65 -16.03
N CYS A 34 -5.63 -4.98 -16.80
CA CYS A 34 -4.92 -6.27 -16.70
C CYS A 34 -3.95 -6.34 -15.53
N ASP A 35 -3.43 -5.19 -15.08
CA ASP A 35 -2.42 -5.15 -14.04
C ASP A 35 -2.84 -4.25 -12.88
N TRP A 36 -2.62 -4.73 -11.67
CA TRP A 36 -2.68 -3.93 -10.47
C TRP A 36 -1.34 -3.23 -10.26
N ARG A 37 -1.36 -1.90 -10.26
CA ARG A 37 -0.17 -1.07 -10.11
C ARG A 37 -0.11 -0.51 -8.71
N TYR A 38 1.10 -0.41 -8.17
CA TYR A 38 1.30 0.12 -6.84
C TYR A 38 2.57 0.93 -6.71
N ILE A 39 2.54 1.82 -5.73
CA ILE A 39 3.64 2.59 -5.20
C ILE A 39 3.60 2.42 -3.68
N ILE A 40 4.72 2.00 -3.11
CA ILE A 40 4.98 2.10 -1.68
C ILE A 40 6.04 3.20 -1.49
N GLY A 41 5.75 4.15 -0.61
CA GLY A 41 6.62 5.30 -0.42
C GLY A 41 6.38 6.02 0.89
N HIS A 42 6.95 7.22 0.98
CA HIS A 42 6.84 8.10 2.13
C HIS A 42 5.94 9.30 1.84
N THR A 43 5.35 9.85 2.89
CA THR A 43 4.84 11.22 2.84
C THR A 43 5.98 12.21 2.82
N LYS A 44 5.77 13.35 2.17
CA LYS A 44 6.65 14.51 2.21
C LYS A 44 5.83 15.73 2.62
N ASP A 45 6.26 16.44 3.66
CA ASP A 45 5.55 17.61 4.19
C ASP A 45 4.07 17.33 4.52
N GLY A 46 3.78 16.12 5.01
CA GLY A 46 2.41 15.65 5.31
C GLY A 46 1.56 15.33 4.09
N GLN A 47 2.13 15.34 2.89
CA GLN A 47 1.44 15.07 1.63
C GLN A 47 1.73 13.66 1.12
N TRP A 48 0.75 13.07 0.44
CA TRP A 48 0.82 11.78 -0.23
C TRP A 48 -0.21 11.72 -1.40
N PRO A 49 0.02 10.94 -2.47
CA PRO A 49 1.26 10.26 -2.83
C PRO A 49 2.36 11.23 -3.27
N THR A 50 3.62 10.88 -3.00
CA THR A 50 4.79 11.71 -3.33
C THR A 50 5.72 11.02 -4.32
N ASN A 51 6.83 11.69 -4.67
CA ASN A 51 7.91 11.11 -5.46
C ASN A 51 9.00 10.47 -4.59
N ASP A 52 8.81 10.42 -3.27
CA ASP A 52 9.70 9.72 -2.34
C ASP A 52 9.31 8.24 -2.28
N LEU A 53 9.80 7.50 -3.28
CA LEU A 53 9.42 6.13 -3.57
C LEU A 53 10.37 5.14 -2.88
N ILE A 54 9.81 4.15 -2.20
CA ILE A 54 10.55 2.98 -1.72
C ILE A 54 10.58 1.91 -2.79
N THR A 55 9.40 1.57 -3.33
CA THR A 55 9.25 0.62 -4.42
C THR A 55 7.96 0.89 -5.19
N TYR A 56 7.89 0.37 -6.41
CA TYR A 56 6.70 0.41 -7.25
C TYR A 56 6.66 -0.82 -8.14
N GLY A 57 5.50 -1.16 -8.67
CA GLY A 57 5.37 -2.32 -9.55
C GLY A 57 4.02 -2.47 -10.21
N SER A 58 3.94 -3.49 -11.06
CA SER A 58 2.74 -3.93 -11.79
C SER A 58 2.57 -5.42 -11.54
N ILE A 59 1.43 -5.82 -10.99
CA ILE A 59 1.10 -7.19 -10.59
C ILE A 59 -0.02 -7.74 -11.46
N ASN A 60 0.26 -8.83 -12.15
CA ASN A 60 -0.71 -9.69 -12.81
C ASN A 60 -0.58 -11.14 -12.29
N SER A 61 -1.29 -12.07 -12.90
CA SER A 61 -1.32 -13.49 -12.48
C SER A 61 0.03 -14.21 -12.52
N SER A 62 1.02 -13.67 -13.22
CA SER A 62 2.36 -14.26 -13.38
C SER A 62 3.48 -13.45 -12.72
N SER A 63 3.14 -12.30 -12.11
CA SER A 63 4.12 -11.41 -11.52
C SER A 63 4.83 -12.04 -10.32
N LYS A 64 6.11 -11.71 -10.19
CA LYS A 64 6.95 -12.01 -9.02
C LYS A 64 7.47 -10.69 -8.45
N LEU A 65 7.68 -10.66 -7.14
CA LEU A 65 8.31 -9.53 -6.48
C LEU A 65 9.82 -9.71 -6.48
N THR A 66 10.55 -8.62 -6.68
CA THR A 66 12.02 -8.64 -6.58
C THR A 66 12.51 -8.76 -5.14
N TRP A 67 11.66 -8.40 -4.18
CA TRP A 67 11.98 -8.33 -2.75
C TRP A 67 11.36 -9.46 -1.92
N SER A 68 10.60 -10.38 -2.53
CA SER A 68 10.10 -11.58 -1.85
C SER A 68 9.72 -12.67 -2.86
N GLU A 69 10.01 -13.93 -2.51
CA GLU A 69 9.55 -15.12 -3.24
C GLU A 69 8.29 -15.75 -2.62
N LYS A 70 7.85 -15.21 -1.49
CA LYS A 70 6.77 -15.75 -0.67
C LYS A 70 5.50 -14.91 -0.84
N ASN A 71 4.36 -15.51 -0.54
CA ASN A 71 3.05 -14.93 -0.84
C ASN A 71 2.12 -14.85 0.40
N THR A 72 2.66 -14.92 1.61
CA THR A 72 1.88 -14.65 2.84
C THR A 72 2.12 -13.22 3.31
N THR A 73 1.14 -12.62 3.98
CA THR A 73 1.23 -11.22 4.45
C THR A 73 2.41 -11.04 5.41
N GLU A 74 2.61 -11.98 6.32
CA GLU A 74 3.69 -11.97 7.31
C GLU A 74 5.06 -12.14 6.66
N ASP A 75 5.19 -13.07 5.71
CA ASP A 75 6.44 -13.29 4.99
C ASP A 75 6.80 -12.07 4.13
N LEU A 76 5.84 -11.54 3.37
CA LEU A 76 6.03 -10.31 2.58
C LEU A 76 6.50 -9.16 3.48
N CYS A 77 5.90 -9.02 4.66
CA CYS A 77 6.25 -7.97 5.60
C CYS A 77 7.70 -8.11 6.09
N ASN A 78 8.10 -9.30 6.52
CA ASN A 78 9.46 -9.56 7.00
C ASN A 78 10.50 -9.42 5.88
N ASP A 79 10.21 -9.97 4.70
CA ASP A 79 11.10 -9.88 3.53
C ASP A 79 11.25 -8.42 3.08
N PHE A 80 10.16 -7.64 3.06
CA PHE A 80 10.20 -6.21 2.73
C PHE A 80 11.07 -5.42 3.71
N ILE A 81 10.91 -5.64 5.02
CA ILE A 81 11.74 -5.00 6.06
C ILE A 81 13.22 -5.31 5.82
N ASN A 82 13.55 -6.58 5.59
CA ASN A 82 14.94 -7.03 5.44
C ASN A 82 15.57 -6.55 4.13
N TYR A 83 14.84 -6.64 3.03
CA TYR A 83 15.33 -6.28 1.70
C TYR A 83 15.54 -4.77 1.56
N ILE A 84 14.55 -3.97 1.98
CA ILE A 84 14.62 -2.50 1.92
C ILE A 84 15.50 -1.94 3.05
N LYS A 85 15.73 -2.72 4.11
CA LYS A 85 16.39 -2.26 5.35
C LYS A 85 15.62 -1.11 5.99
N LEU A 86 14.31 -1.33 6.19
CA LEU A 86 13.45 -0.30 6.77
C LEU A 86 13.92 0.09 8.18
N GLU A 87 13.98 1.39 8.41
CA GLU A 87 14.24 1.98 9.72
C GLU A 87 12.93 2.38 10.40
N LYS A 88 12.94 2.42 11.73
CA LYS A 88 11.81 2.95 12.50
C LYS A 88 12.00 4.43 12.75
N TYR A 89 10.93 5.20 12.61
CA TYR A 89 10.91 6.62 12.96
C TYR A 89 9.90 6.87 14.08
N SER A 90 10.03 8.04 14.70
CA SER A 90 9.05 8.50 15.68
C SER A 90 7.71 8.77 15.00
N LEU A 91 6.63 8.29 15.62
CA LEU A 91 5.27 8.50 15.14
C LEU A 91 4.88 9.98 15.21
N THR A 92 4.32 10.51 14.13
CA THR A 92 3.67 11.84 14.11
C THR A 92 2.15 11.73 14.21
N LYS A 93 1.48 12.84 14.55
CA LYS A 93 0.00 12.89 14.60
C LYS A 93 -0.64 12.63 13.23
N GLU A 94 -0.02 13.12 12.17
CA GLU A 94 -0.48 12.95 10.79
C GLU A 94 -0.38 11.48 10.36
N GLN A 95 0.75 10.82 10.68
CA GLN A 95 0.94 9.39 10.42
C GLN A 95 -0.09 8.56 11.17
N LEU A 96 -0.36 8.87 12.43
CA LEU A 96 -1.37 8.15 13.22
C LEU A 96 -2.75 8.21 12.55
N ARG A 97 -3.17 9.39 12.06
CA ARG A 97 -4.44 9.52 11.34
C ARG A 97 -4.48 8.66 10.09
N TYR A 98 -3.40 8.65 9.30
CA TYR A 98 -3.32 7.81 8.10
C TYR A 98 -3.39 6.32 8.45
N ILE A 99 -2.68 5.88 9.49
CA ILE A 99 -2.67 4.49 9.95
C ILE A 99 -4.07 4.06 10.38
N ASP A 100 -4.76 4.88 11.18
CA ASP A 100 -6.12 4.60 11.63
C ASP A 100 -7.10 4.49 10.45
N TRP A 101 -7.00 5.43 9.51
CA TRP A 101 -7.77 5.40 8.27
C TRP A 101 -7.46 4.15 7.43
N TYR A 102 -6.18 3.86 7.19
CA TYR A 102 -5.75 2.76 6.34
C TYR A 102 -6.11 1.41 6.96
N SER A 103 -5.97 1.26 8.28
CA SER A 103 -6.44 0.08 9.02
C SER A 103 -7.94 -0.12 8.86
N THR A 104 -8.73 0.95 8.98
CA THR A 104 -10.19 0.90 8.75
C THR A 104 -10.52 0.46 7.33
N VAL A 105 -9.82 1.01 6.32
CA VAL A 105 -9.98 0.61 4.92
C VAL A 105 -9.67 -0.87 4.76
N VAL A 106 -8.50 -1.34 5.19
CA VAL A 106 -8.07 -2.74 5.03
C VAL A 106 -9.02 -3.71 5.73
N ASN A 107 -9.55 -3.37 6.90
CA ASN A 107 -10.50 -4.19 7.64
C ASN A 107 -11.88 -4.28 6.97
N SER A 108 -12.22 -3.33 6.09
CA SER A 108 -13.48 -3.35 5.34
C SER A 108 -13.43 -4.18 4.05
N LEU A 109 -12.23 -4.54 3.57
CA LEU A 109 -12.02 -5.29 2.33
C LEU A 109 -12.26 -6.79 2.54
N ALA A 110 -12.80 -7.46 1.51
CA ALA A 110 -12.80 -8.91 1.46
C ALA A 110 -11.37 -9.47 1.49
N GLU A 111 -11.20 -10.73 1.94
CA GLU A 111 -9.88 -11.32 2.21
C GLU A 111 -8.93 -11.32 1.01
N ASP A 112 -9.47 -11.48 -0.19
CA ASP A 112 -8.78 -11.50 -1.48
C ASP A 112 -8.82 -10.15 -2.22
N GLU A 113 -9.46 -9.14 -1.63
CA GLU A 113 -9.59 -7.81 -2.20
C GLU A 113 -8.38 -6.93 -1.87
N ALA A 114 -7.95 -6.16 -2.86
CA ALA A 114 -6.89 -5.17 -2.76
C ALA A 114 -7.45 -3.75 -2.89
N VAL A 115 -6.75 -2.77 -2.33
CA VAL A 115 -7.11 -1.36 -2.57
C VAL A 115 -6.90 -0.99 -4.04
N ILE A 116 -7.87 -0.26 -4.61
CA ILE A 116 -7.86 0.22 -6.00
C ILE A 116 -8.34 1.67 -5.96
N PHE A 117 -7.42 2.57 -5.70
CA PHE A 117 -7.68 3.99 -5.49
C PHE A 117 -7.84 4.76 -6.79
N TYR A 118 -7.25 4.29 -7.88
CA TYR A 118 -7.39 4.88 -9.21
C TYR A 118 -7.49 3.81 -10.30
N ALA A 119 -8.15 4.15 -11.38
CA ALA A 119 -8.30 3.35 -12.59
C ALA A 119 -8.80 4.30 -13.70
N ASP A 120 -8.59 3.93 -14.96
CA ASP A 120 -8.99 4.77 -16.09
C ASP A 120 -10.52 4.80 -16.33
N TYR A 121 -11.24 3.77 -15.84
CA TYR A 121 -12.70 3.70 -15.91
C TYR A 121 -13.33 3.94 -14.54
N GLN A 122 -13.36 2.89 -13.70
CA GLN A 122 -13.93 2.95 -12.37
C GLN A 122 -12.98 2.29 -11.38
N ALA A 123 -12.58 3.07 -10.36
CA ALA A 123 -11.81 2.55 -9.24
C ALA A 123 -12.72 2.34 -8.04
N SER A 124 -12.83 1.08 -7.59
CA SER A 124 -13.71 0.67 -6.50
C SER A 124 -13.52 1.50 -5.23
N HIS A 125 -12.28 1.95 -4.98
CA HIS A 125 -11.88 2.63 -3.74
C HIS A 125 -11.50 4.09 -3.95
N GLN A 126 -11.75 4.68 -5.12
CA GLN A 126 -11.40 6.08 -5.39
C GLN A 126 -12.06 7.05 -4.41
N HIS A 127 -13.30 6.77 -4.02
CA HIS A 127 -14.05 7.58 -3.06
C HIS A 127 -13.38 7.65 -1.68
N LEU A 128 -12.58 6.63 -1.30
CA LEU A 128 -11.87 6.59 -0.01
C LEU A 128 -10.66 7.55 0.00
N LEU A 129 -10.01 7.79 -1.15
CA LEU A 129 -8.86 8.69 -1.24
C LEU A 129 -9.20 10.11 -0.82
N ASN A 130 -10.41 10.59 -1.14
CA ASN A 130 -10.82 11.96 -0.83
C ASN A 130 -10.78 12.26 0.68
N ASN A 131 -10.86 11.22 1.52
CA ASN A 131 -10.82 11.31 2.97
C ASN A 131 -9.49 10.80 3.55
N ALA A 132 -8.54 10.36 2.71
CA ALA A 132 -7.27 9.83 3.17
C ALA A 132 -6.42 10.97 3.79
N PRO A 133 -5.96 10.83 5.04
CA PRO A 133 -5.13 11.84 5.69
C PRO A 133 -3.85 12.11 4.91
N GLY A 134 -3.58 13.40 4.65
CA GLY A 134 -2.42 13.83 3.86
C GLY A 134 -2.57 13.63 2.35
N PHE A 135 -3.72 13.14 1.85
CA PHE A 135 -3.92 13.00 0.42
C PHE A 135 -4.05 14.36 -0.26
N VAL A 136 -3.19 14.61 -1.24
CA VAL A 136 -3.28 15.77 -2.11
C VAL A 136 -3.59 15.26 -3.52
N LYS A 137 -4.71 15.70 -4.07
CA LYS A 137 -5.07 15.40 -5.45
C LYS A 137 -4.02 16.02 -6.36
N LYS A 138 -3.32 15.18 -7.12
CA LYS A 138 -2.41 15.62 -8.18
C LYS A 138 -3.19 16.16 -9.38
#